data_AF-A0A0D8BFM9-F1
#
_entry.id   AF-A0A0D8BFM9-F1
#
_cell.length_a   1.000
_cell.length_b   1.000
_cell.length_c   1.000
_cell.angle_alpha   90.00
_cell.angle_beta   90.00
_cell.angle_gamma   90.00
#
_symmetry.space_group_name_H-M   'P 1'
#
loop_
_entity.id
_entity.type
_entity.pdbx_description
1 polymer ?
#
loop_
_entity_poly.entity_id
_entity_poly.type
_entity_poly.pdbx_seq_one_letter_code
_entity_poly.pdbx_strand_id
1 'polypeptide(L)'
;MDGQPAWRFCDKCFGIFFNGDPDPKRKGHCPAGDAHHAQGFVFYLPHDVPDTVGQPGWRFCDKCFGLFFNGDPVNKGRCPAGDAHRAQGFLFVLPHDVPDTVGQPGWRFCDKCFGLFFNGDPAKKGRCPAGDAHHAQGFLFVLPHRPFPNPSTKLHWVGSYVEVDGSGFEPNQPVQIDYQFKTSTGGAAGDPQNVASGSTGTFSHQIHVYPDTSSALVRAIDLGSGEIVLNTLEN
;
A
#
# COMPACT_ATOMS: atom_id res chain seq x y z
N MET A 1 -5.87 -1.24 5.89
CA MET A 1 -6.54 -0.61 4.73
C MET A 1 -6.56 -1.58 3.55
N ASP A 2 -7.61 -1.59 2.71
CA ASP A 2 -7.70 -2.49 1.55
C ASP A 2 -7.07 -1.82 0.31
N GLY A 3 -6.00 -2.42 -0.21
CA GLY A 3 -5.40 -2.03 -1.48
C GLY A 3 -5.59 -3.13 -2.51
N GLN A 4 -6.08 -2.78 -3.71
CA GLN A 4 -6.23 -3.76 -4.78
C GLN A 4 -4.83 -4.22 -5.22
N PRO A 5 -4.52 -5.53 -5.17
CA PRO A 5 -3.21 -6.05 -5.57
C PRO A 5 -3.07 -6.14 -7.09
N ALA A 6 -1.98 -6.75 -7.55
CA ALA A 6 -1.75 -7.15 -8.93
C ALA A 6 -1.51 -6.01 -9.94
N TRP A 7 -1.29 -4.78 -9.47
CA TRP A 7 -0.82 -3.69 -10.32
C TRP A 7 0.69 -3.85 -10.59
N ARG A 8 1.11 -3.63 -11.84
CA ARG A 8 2.48 -3.89 -12.29
C ARG A 8 3.01 -2.72 -13.11
N PHE A 9 4.31 -2.48 -12.99
CA PHE A 9 5.03 -1.59 -13.88
C PHE A 9 5.25 -2.27 -15.25
N CYS A 10 5.10 -1.50 -16.33
CA CYS A 10 5.45 -1.92 -17.68
C CYS A 10 6.73 -1.26 -18.17
N ASP A 11 7.76 -2.03 -18.48
CA ASP A 11 9.08 -1.55 -18.91
C ASP A 11 9.10 -0.95 -20.32
N LYS A 12 8.10 -1.25 -21.15
CA LYS A 12 8.01 -0.67 -22.51
C LYS A 12 7.43 0.75 -22.50
N CYS A 13 6.35 0.96 -21.75
CA CYS A 13 5.64 2.25 -21.72
C CYS A 13 5.86 3.05 -20.45
N PHE A 14 6.50 2.46 -19.45
CA PHE A 14 6.73 3.01 -18.11
C PHE A 14 5.45 3.31 -17.31
N GLY A 15 4.28 2.96 -17.85
CA GLY A 15 3.00 3.07 -17.19
C GLY A 15 2.74 1.94 -16.19
N ILE A 16 1.85 2.19 -15.24
CA ILE A 16 1.27 1.13 -14.40
C ILE A 16 0.06 0.50 -15.09
N PHE A 17 -0.10 -0.81 -14.96
CA PHE A 17 -1.25 -1.54 -15.49
C PHE A 17 -1.70 -2.64 -14.52
N PHE A 18 -2.99 -2.98 -14.57
CA PHE A 18 -3.54 -4.09 -13.81
C PHE A 18 -3.22 -5.41 -14.50
N ASN A 19 -2.62 -6.34 -13.76
CA ASN A 19 -2.21 -7.66 -14.24
C ASN A 19 -2.84 -8.78 -13.37
N GLY A 20 -4.07 -8.55 -12.92
CA GLY A 20 -4.85 -9.49 -12.11
C GLY A 20 -6.08 -10.06 -12.80
N ASP A 21 -6.19 -9.94 -14.14
CA ASP A 21 -7.27 -10.60 -14.90
C ASP A 21 -7.10 -12.13 -14.80
N PRO A 22 -8.17 -12.89 -14.51
CA PRO A 22 -8.10 -14.36 -14.43
C PRO A 22 -7.64 -15.03 -15.73
N ASP A 23 -7.86 -14.42 -16.89
CA ASP A 23 -7.30 -14.87 -18.15
C ASP A 23 -5.86 -14.30 -18.32
N PRO A 24 -4.81 -15.15 -18.25
CA PRO A 24 -3.42 -14.69 -18.34
C PRO A 24 -3.06 -14.09 -19.70
N LYS A 25 -3.90 -14.27 -20.73
CA LYS A 25 -3.73 -13.67 -22.06
C LYS A 25 -4.24 -12.22 -22.12
N ARG A 26 -5.11 -11.81 -21.20
CA ARG A 26 -5.65 -10.44 -21.12
C ARG A 26 -4.74 -9.55 -20.29
N LYS A 27 -3.91 -8.74 -20.98
CA LYS A 27 -2.94 -7.82 -20.35
C LYS A 27 -3.08 -6.37 -20.82
N GLY A 28 -4.25 -6.02 -21.36
CA GLY A 28 -4.50 -4.69 -21.91
C GLY A 28 -3.63 -4.33 -23.12
N HIS A 29 -3.73 -3.08 -23.57
CA HIS A 29 -3.04 -2.56 -24.74
C HIS A 29 -1.92 -1.61 -24.33
N CYS A 30 -0.67 -1.99 -24.62
CA CYS A 30 0.49 -1.15 -24.38
C CYS A 30 0.71 -0.21 -25.58
N PRO A 31 0.99 1.08 -25.36
CA PRO A 31 1.31 2.01 -26.45
C PRO A 31 2.57 1.62 -27.25
N ALA A 32 3.36 0.65 -26.78
CA ALA A 32 4.46 0.06 -27.54
C ALA A 32 4.00 -0.89 -28.68
N GLY A 33 2.72 -1.23 -28.78
CA GLY A 33 2.13 -2.02 -29.87
C GLY A 33 1.68 -3.44 -29.47
N ASP A 34 2.09 -3.93 -28.31
CA ASP A 34 1.75 -5.27 -27.80
C ASP A 34 0.91 -5.20 -26.50
N ALA A 35 0.73 -6.36 -25.85
CA ALA A 35 0.38 -6.43 -24.44
C ALA A 35 1.43 -5.76 -23.53
N HIS A 36 0.98 -5.30 -22.36
CA HIS A 36 1.88 -4.85 -21.30
C HIS A 36 2.80 -5.98 -20.81
N HIS A 37 4.03 -5.62 -20.45
CA HIS A 37 5.03 -6.55 -19.91
C HIS A 37 5.34 -6.19 -18.47
N ALA A 38 4.98 -7.07 -17.53
CA ALA A 38 5.13 -6.81 -16.11
C ALA A 38 6.59 -6.94 -15.66
N GLN A 39 7.13 -5.90 -15.01
CA GLN A 39 8.44 -5.91 -14.38
C GLN A 39 8.38 -5.29 -12.97
N GLY A 40 9.35 -5.64 -12.13
CA GLY A 40 9.51 -5.06 -10.80
C GLY A 40 8.43 -5.52 -9.82
N PHE A 41 8.03 -4.62 -8.93
CA PHE A 41 7.14 -4.95 -7.83
C PHE A 41 5.69 -5.25 -8.26
N VAL A 42 4.95 -5.82 -7.32
CA VAL A 42 3.48 -5.85 -7.33
C VAL A 42 3.00 -4.69 -6.46
N PHE A 43 2.26 -3.77 -7.05
CA PHE A 43 1.71 -2.61 -6.36
C PHE A 43 0.30 -2.91 -5.82
N TYR A 44 -0.03 -2.22 -4.73
CA TYR A 44 -1.31 -2.25 -4.05
C TYR A 44 -1.89 -0.85 -4.10
N LEU A 45 -2.96 -0.66 -4.87
CA LEU A 45 -3.57 0.66 -5.01
C LEU A 45 -4.71 0.82 -3.99
N PRO A 46 -4.62 1.80 -3.07
CA PRO A 46 -5.69 2.08 -2.12
C PRO A 46 -7.00 2.41 -2.83
N HIS A 47 -8.09 1.83 -2.34
CA HIS A 47 -9.45 2.19 -2.72
C HIS A 47 -10.35 2.18 -1.49
N ASP A 48 -11.53 2.81 -1.59
CA ASP A 48 -12.50 2.88 -0.49
C ASP A 48 -11.92 3.47 0.81
N VAL A 49 -10.90 4.33 0.69
CA VAL A 49 -10.27 5.08 1.78
C VAL A 49 -10.65 6.57 1.71
N PRO A 50 -10.63 7.31 2.84
CA PRO A 50 -10.88 8.74 2.82
C PRO A 50 -9.88 9.52 1.94
N ASP A 51 -10.36 10.58 1.29
CA ASP A 51 -9.57 11.48 0.44
C ASP A 51 -8.39 12.16 1.19
N THR A 52 -8.35 12.10 2.52
CA THR A 52 -7.26 12.64 3.32
C THR A 52 -5.94 11.85 3.20
N VAL A 53 -5.96 10.68 2.56
CA VAL A 53 -4.81 9.76 2.45
C VAL A 53 -4.00 9.99 1.16
N GLY A 54 -4.53 10.77 0.20
CA GLY A 54 -3.85 11.07 -1.05
C GLY A 54 -4.80 11.67 -2.09
N GLN A 55 -4.40 11.66 -3.36
CA GLN A 55 -5.21 12.24 -4.42
C GLN A 55 -6.28 11.24 -4.87
N PRO A 56 -7.58 11.54 -4.72
CA PRO A 56 -8.65 10.70 -5.26
C PRO A 56 -8.78 10.90 -6.78
N GLY A 57 -9.69 10.16 -7.42
CA GLY A 57 -10.04 10.38 -8.83
C GLY A 57 -9.31 9.46 -9.81
N TRP A 58 -8.50 8.51 -9.35
CA TRP A 58 -7.82 7.55 -10.21
C TRP A 58 -8.72 6.37 -10.53
N ARG A 59 -8.71 5.91 -11.78
CA ARG A 59 -9.59 4.85 -12.28
C ARG A 59 -8.82 3.86 -13.12
N PHE A 60 -9.23 2.60 -13.03
CA PHE A 60 -8.82 1.57 -13.98
C PHE A 60 -9.50 1.79 -15.33
N CYS A 61 -8.73 1.67 -16.42
CA CYS A 61 -9.25 1.65 -17.78
C CYS A 61 -9.39 0.24 -18.32
N ASP A 62 -10.60 -0.21 -18.63
CA ASP A 62 -10.87 -1.58 -19.07
C ASP A 62 -10.43 -1.92 -20.49
N LYS A 63 -10.10 -0.90 -21.30
CA LYS A 63 -9.58 -1.08 -22.65
C LYS A 63 -8.07 -1.34 -22.66
N CYS A 64 -7.31 -0.52 -21.95
CA CYS A 64 -5.84 -0.59 -21.95
C CYS A 64 -5.25 -1.22 -20.69
N PHE A 65 -6.07 -1.45 -19.67
CA PHE A 65 -5.69 -1.95 -18.34
C PHE A 65 -4.80 -0.99 -17.53
N GLY A 66 -4.57 0.22 -18.03
CA GLY A 66 -3.80 1.24 -17.35
C GLY A 66 -4.62 1.98 -16.28
N LEU A 67 -3.92 2.55 -15.30
CA LEU A 67 -4.49 3.51 -14.36
C LEU A 67 -4.46 4.92 -15.00
N PHE A 68 -5.57 5.62 -14.96
CA PHE A 68 -5.67 6.99 -15.44
C PHE A 68 -6.38 7.90 -14.45
N PHE A 69 -6.02 9.18 -14.46
CA PHE A 69 -6.70 10.19 -13.67
C PHE A 69 -8.02 10.58 -14.35
N ASN A 70 -9.12 10.47 -13.63
CA ASN A 70 -10.48 10.71 -14.11
C ASN A 70 -11.12 11.95 -13.46
N GLY A 71 -10.30 12.85 -12.89
CA GLY A 71 -10.79 14.05 -12.18
C GLY A 71 -11.26 15.19 -13.08
N ASP A 72 -10.86 15.24 -14.35
CA ASP A 72 -11.37 16.22 -15.33
C ASP A 72 -12.66 15.67 -15.98
N PRO A 73 -13.80 16.37 -15.91
CA PRO A 73 -15.07 15.88 -16.45
C PRO A 73 -15.12 15.83 -17.99
N VAL A 74 -14.29 16.60 -18.68
CA VAL A 74 -14.31 16.76 -20.15
C VAL A 74 -13.22 15.94 -20.81
N ASN A 75 -11.98 16.03 -20.32
CA ASN A 75 -10.83 15.36 -20.92
C ASN A 75 -10.44 14.13 -20.11
N LYS A 76 -10.41 12.95 -20.75
CA LYS A 76 -9.96 11.69 -20.12
C LYS A 76 -8.59 11.22 -20.60
N GLY A 77 -7.88 12.05 -21.35
CA GLY A 77 -6.61 11.73 -21.97
C GLY A 77 -6.70 10.67 -23.07
N ARG A 78 -5.59 10.46 -23.78
CA ARG A 78 -5.51 9.48 -24.87
C ARG A 78 -5.25 8.06 -24.36
N CYS A 79 -6.18 7.15 -24.66
CA CYS A 79 -6.04 5.74 -24.36
C CYS A 79 -5.17 5.03 -25.42
N PRO A 80 -4.25 4.15 -25.02
CA PRO A 80 -3.50 3.32 -25.96
C PRO A 80 -4.38 2.48 -26.89
N ALA A 81 -5.54 2.02 -26.42
CA ALA A 81 -6.49 1.23 -27.20
C ALA A 81 -7.34 2.06 -28.19
N GLY A 82 -7.01 3.34 -28.38
CA GLY A 82 -7.82 4.29 -29.14
C GLY A 82 -8.85 5.03 -28.27
N ASP A 83 -9.23 6.21 -28.75
CA ASP A 83 -10.14 7.17 -28.10
C ASP A 83 -9.70 7.59 -26.68
N ALA A 84 -10.65 8.08 -25.90
CA ALA A 84 -10.47 8.47 -24.51
C ALA A 84 -10.50 7.26 -23.56
N HIS A 85 -9.90 7.36 -22.37
CA HIS A 85 -9.96 6.29 -21.37
C HIS A 85 -11.41 5.99 -20.91
N ARG A 86 -11.69 4.73 -20.55
CA ARG A 86 -13.01 4.29 -20.05
C ARG A 86 -12.88 3.73 -18.64
N ALA A 87 -13.46 4.43 -17.66
CA ALA A 87 -13.38 4.03 -16.25
C ALA A 87 -14.19 2.76 -15.95
N GLN A 88 -13.60 1.83 -15.20
CA GLN A 88 -14.27 0.68 -14.59
C GLN A 88 -13.72 0.44 -13.18
N GLY A 89 -14.47 -0.28 -12.33
CA GLY A 89 -14.01 -0.75 -11.03
C GLY A 89 -13.94 0.34 -9.97
N PHE A 90 -12.97 0.19 -9.06
CA PHE A 90 -12.79 1.06 -7.90
C PHE A 90 -12.41 2.50 -8.27
N LEU A 91 -12.65 3.40 -7.31
CA LEU A 91 -12.05 4.72 -7.26
C LEU A 91 -10.79 4.62 -6.40
N PHE A 92 -9.62 4.80 -7.00
CA PHE A 92 -8.36 4.73 -6.29
C PHE A 92 -7.94 6.08 -5.74
N VAL A 93 -7.26 6.05 -4.59
CA VAL A 93 -6.64 7.21 -3.94
C VAL A 93 -5.14 6.97 -3.92
N LEU A 94 -4.38 7.82 -4.60
CA LEU A 94 -2.92 7.66 -4.69
C LEU A 94 -2.20 8.52 -3.66
N PRO A 95 -1.38 7.92 -2.77
CA PRO A 95 -0.55 8.68 -1.84
C PRO A 95 0.41 9.63 -2.58
N HIS A 96 0.53 10.84 -2.05
CA HIS A 96 1.53 11.84 -2.44
C HIS A 96 1.92 12.66 -1.21
N ASP A 97 3.06 13.33 -1.27
CA ASP A 97 3.60 14.13 -0.16
C ASP A 97 3.76 13.32 1.16
N VAL A 98 3.98 12.00 1.03
CA VAL A 98 4.25 11.07 2.12
C VAL A 98 5.71 10.63 2.10
N PRO A 99 6.30 10.21 3.24
CA PRO A 99 7.66 9.68 3.27
C PRO A 99 7.85 8.47 2.34
N ASP A 100 9.05 8.34 1.77
CA ASP A 100 9.45 7.24 0.86
C ASP A 100 9.43 5.85 1.54
N THR A 101 9.16 5.77 2.85
CA THR A 101 9.03 4.51 3.58
C THR A 101 7.76 3.74 3.24
N VAL A 102 6.72 4.42 2.73
CA VAL A 102 5.38 3.86 2.49
C VAL A 102 5.28 3.10 1.16
N GLY A 103 6.21 3.29 0.23
CA GLY A 103 6.18 2.65 -1.08
C GLY A 103 7.27 3.16 -2.03
N GLN A 104 7.08 2.94 -3.33
CA GLN A 104 8.04 3.37 -4.34
C GLN A 104 7.70 4.80 -4.76
N PRO A 105 8.59 5.79 -4.53
CA PRO A 105 8.40 7.14 -5.04
C PRO A 105 8.70 7.22 -6.54
N GLY A 106 8.51 8.39 -7.15
CA GLY A 106 8.90 8.62 -8.55
C GLY A 106 7.80 8.40 -9.57
N TRP A 107 6.56 8.13 -9.13
CA TRP A 107 5.42 8.03 -10.02
C TRP A 107 4.84 9.42 -10.32
N ARG A 108 4.48 9.67 -11.58
CA ARG A 108 4.03 10.97 -12.06
C ARG A 108 2.77 10.83 -12.92
N PHE A 109 1.91 11.82 -12.83
CA PHE A 109 0.80 12.00 -13.76
C PHE A 109 1.33 12.53 -15.09
N CYS A 110 0.78 12.03 -16.20
CA CYS A 110 1.02 12.55 -17.54
C CYS A 110 -0.19 13.32 -18.05
N ASP A 111 -0.04 14.63 -18.30
CA ASP A 111 -1.11 15.51 -18.79
C ASP A 111 -1.55 15.25 -20.24
N LYS A 112 -0.71 14.59 -21.05
CA LYS A 112 -1.06 14.23 -22.43
C LYS A 112 -1.97 13.00 -22.51
N CYS A 113 -1.67 11.95 -21.73
CA CYS A 113 -2.42 10.69 -21.79
C CYS A 113 -3.28 10.41 -20.56
N PHE A 114 -3.15 11.22 -19.52
CA PHE A 114 -3.80 11.09 -18.22
C PHE A 114 -3.41 9.84 -17.43
N GLY A 115 -2.45 9.05 -17.93
CA GLY A 115 -1.93 7.86 -17.27
C GLY A 115 -0.90 8.18 -16.19
N LEU A 116 -0.79 7.28 -15.22
CA LEU A 116 0.31 7.27 -14.25
C LEU A 116 1.52 6.53 -14.84
N PHE A 117 2.70 7.15 -14.78
CA PHE A 117 3.94 6.56 -15.26
C PHE A 117 5.09 6.73 -14.26
N PHE A 118 6.03 5.80 -14.29
CA PHE A 118 7.24 5.86 -13.47
C PHE A 118 8.26 6.80 -14.12
N ASN A 119 8.74 7.77 -13.35
CA ASN A 119 9.70 8.79 -13.77
C ASN A 119 10.92 8.82 -12.83
N GLY A 120 11.39 7.64 -12.38
CA GLY A 120 12.55 7.52 -11.50
C GLY A 120 13.89 7.85 -12.18
N ASP A 121 13.96 7.74 -13.51
CA ASP A 121 15.06 8.25 -14.33
C ASP A 121 14.47 9.24 -15.36
N PRO A 122 14.64 10.56 -15.20
CA PRO A 122 14.09 11.55 -16.12
C PRO A 122 14.57 11.41 -17.57
N ALA A 123 15.68 10.70 -17.83
CA ALA A 123 16.16 10.42 -19.18
C ALA A 123 15.38 9.29 -19.88
N LYS A 124 14.58 8.51 -19.13
CA LYS A 124 13.82 7.36 -19.63
C LYS A 124 12.38 7.45 -19.16
N LYS A 125 11.47 7.81 -20.06
CA LYS A 125 10.06 8.06 -19.72
C LYS A 125 9.06 7.11 -20.36
N GLY A 126 9.54 6.10 -21.11
CA GLY A 126 8.69 5.16 -21.85
C GLY A 126 7.88 5.82 -22.97
N ARG A 127 7.15 5.00 -23.74
CA ARG A 127 6.28 5.47 -24.83
C ARG A 127 4.92 5.92 -24.31
N CYS A 128 4.57 7.19 -24.57
CA CYS A 128 3.24 7.73 -24.30
C CYS A 128 2.29 7.44 -25.49
N PRO A 129 1.02 7.09 -25.25
CA PRO A 129 0.03 6.95 -26.34
C PRO A 129 -0.24 8.26 -27.10
N ALA A 130 0.16 9.42 -26.55
CA ALA A 130 0.10 10.71 -27.24
C ALA A 130 1.14 10.89 -28.36
N GLY A 131 2.09 9.96 -28.52
CA GLY A 131 3.09 9.96 -29.60
C GLY A 131 4.52 10.27 -29.14
N ASP A 132 4.68 11.02 -28.05
CA ASP A 132 5.99 11.40 -27.49
C ASP A 132 6.38 10.56 -26.26
N ALA A 133 7.43 10.99 -25.56
CA ALA A 133 7.68 10.61 -24.18
C ALA A 133 6.61 11.16 -23.23
N HIS A 134 6.40 10.50 -22.09
CA HIS A 134 5.51 11.01 -21.04
C HIS A 134 5.97 12.39 -20.52
N HIS A 135 5.01 13.27 -20.23
CA HIS A 135 5.25 14.60 -19.68
C HIS A 135 4.76 14.66 -18.24
N ALA A 136 5.67 14.86 -17.28
CA ALA A 136 5.34 14.80 -15.86
C ALA A 136 4.66 16.11 -15.38
N GLN A 137 3.49 16.00 -14.77
CA GLN A 137 2.79 17.11 -14.11
C GLN A 137 2.24 16.67 -12.74
N GLY A 138 1.87 17.66 -11.91
CA GLY A 138 1.20 17.42 -10.63
C GLY A 138 2.13 16.84 -9.57
N PHE A 139 1.55 16.03 -8.68
CA PHE A 139 2.22 15.46 -7.53
C PHE A 139 3.30 14.43 -7.90
N LEU A 140 4.19 14.19 -6.94
CA LEU A 140 5.05 13.01 -6.89
C LEU A 140 4.32 11.93 -6.09
N PHE A 141 3.84 10.90 -6.79
CA PHE A 141 3.10 9.82 -6.15
C PHE A 141 4.06 8.75 -5.61
N VAL A 142 3.64 8.14 -4.50
CA VAL A 142 4.30 7.01 -3.87
C VAL A 142 3.37 5.81 -3.97
N LEU A 143 3.79 4.76 -4.67
CA LEU A 143 2.96 3.57 -4.85
C LEU A 143 3.33 2.48 -3.85
N PRO A 144 2.39 2.03 -3.00
CA PRO A 144 2.61 0.90 -2.11
C PRO A 144 2.91 -0.36 -2.93
N HIS A 145 3.97 -1.09 -2.57
CA HIS A 145 4.41 -2.29 -3.29
C HIS A 145 4.81 -3.46 -2.38
N ARG A 146 4.44 -3.33 -1.12
CA ARG A 146 4.32 -4.40 -0.17
C ARG A 146 2.81 -4.55 0.04
N PRO A 147 2.28 -5.76 0.30
CA PRO A 147 0.91 -5.87 0.78
C PRO A 147 0.74 -4.84 1.89
N PHE A 148 -0.34 -4.06 1.86
CA PHE A 148 -0.67 -3.22 3.02
C PHE A 148 -0.50 -4.11 4.26
N PRO A 149 0.33 -3.71 5.25
CA PRO A 149 0.50 -4.52 6.43
C PRO A 149 -0.91 -4.77 6.97
N ASN A 150 -1.23 -6.03 7.19
CA ASN A 150 -2.43 -6.44 7.90
C ASN A 150 -1.95 -7.02 9.23
N PRO A 151 -1.37 -6.16 10.09
CA PRO A 151 -0.75 -6.64 11.30
C PRO A 151 -1.84 -7.21 12.19
N SER A 152 -1.53 -8.32 12.82
CA SER A 152 -2.36 -8.95 13.83
C SER A 152 -1.48 -9.44 14.95
N THR A 153 -2.00 -9.38 16.17
CA THR A 153 -1.33 -9.92 17.35
C THR A 153 -2.17 -11.04 17.93
N LYS A 154 -1.52 -12.08 18.43
CA LYS A 154 -2.14 -13.09 19.29
C LYS A 154 -1.51 -12.99 20.67
N LEU A 155 -2.37 -12.94 21.68
CA LEU A 155 -1.95 -12.85 23.07
C LEU A 155 -2.27 -14.16 23.78
N HIS A 156 -1.36 -14.63 24.63
CA HIS A 156 -1.65 -15.75 25.51
C HIS A 156 -0.84 -15.68 26.82
N TRP A 157 -1.44 -16.20 27.89
CA TRP A 157 -0.81 -16.28 29.21
C TRP A 157 0.21 -17.42 29.24
N VAL A 158 1.41 -17.14 29.74
CA VAL A 158 2.44 -18.16 29.96
C VAL A 158 3.14 -17.89 31.29
N GLY A 159 2.70 -18.56 32.34
CA GLY A 159 3.26 -18.40 33.68
C GLY A 159 3.18 -16.96 34.17
N SER A 160 4.33 -16.27 34.23
CA SER A 160 4.47 -14.89 34.72
C SER A 160 4.59 -13.84 33.61
N TYR A 161 4.20 -14.16 32.39
CA TYR A 161 4.22 -13.23 31.25
C TYR A 161 3.02 -13.42 30.31
N VAL A 162 2.75 -12.38 29.53
CA VAL A 162 1.94 -12.46 28.32
C VAL A 162 2.91 -12.56 27.14
N GLU A 163 2.75 -13.58 26.31
CA GLU A 163 3.42 -13.67 25.02
C GLU A 163 2.60 -12.90 23.96
N VAL A 164 3.28 -12.07 23.18
CA VAL A 164 2.72 -11.27 22.10
C VAL A 164 3.31 -11.74 20.78
N ASP A 165 2.56 -12.56 20.05
CA ASP A 165 2.93 -13.03 18.72
C ASP A 165 2.37 -12.09 17.65
N GLY A 166 3.23 -11.39 16.93
CA GLY A 166 2.86 -10.51 15.83
C GLY A 166 3.02 -11.17 14.46
N SER A 167 2.09 -10.93 13.55
CA SER A 167 2.17 -11.35 12.14
C SER A 167 1.57 -10.32 11.21
N GLY A 168 2.06 -10.22 9.97
CA GLY A 168 1.54 -9.26 8.99
C GLY A 168 2.05 -7.82 9.18
N PHE A 169 3.05 -7.62 10.04
CA PHE A 169 3.79 -6.37 10.19
C PHE A 169 4.77 -6.17 9.03
N GLU A 170 5.24 -4.95 8.80
CA GLU A 170 6.26 -4.68 7.80
C GLU A 170 7.56 -5.40 8.14
N PRO A 171 8.20 -6.14 7.20
CA PRO A 171 9.44 -6.85 7.49
C PRO A 171 10.61 -5.96 7.91
N ASN A 172 11.37 -6.40 8.91
CA ASN A 172 12.55 -5.71 9.44
C ASN A 172 12.27 -4.26 9.89
N GLN A 173 11.05 -3.97 10.36
CA GLN A 173 10.66 -2.67 10.88
C GLN A 173 10.55 -2.69 12.41
N PRO A 174 10.81 -1.55 13.07
CA PRO A 174 10.53 -1.40 14.49
C PRO A 174 9.02 -1.51 14.77
N VAL A 175 8.67 -2.22 15.84
CA VAL A 175 7.31 -2.30 16.38
C VAL A 175 7.35 -1.83 17.82
N GLN A 176 6.56 -0.80 18.15
CA GLN A 176 6.39 -0.35 19.53
C GLN A 176 5.21 -1.08 20.17
N ILE A 177 5.41 -1.59 21.38
CA ILE A 177 4.41 -2.32 22.16
C ILE A 177 4.09 -1.49 23.40
N ASP A 178 2.91 -0.88 23.42
CA ASP A 178 2.31 -0.28 24.61
C ASP A 178 1.40 -1.31 25.28
N TYR A 179 1.34 -1.31 26.61
CA TYR A 179 0.49 -2.25 27.33
C TYR A 179 -0.03 -1.69 28.65
N GLN A 180 -1.20 -2.18 29.04
CA GLN A 180 -1.84 -1.88 30.32
C GLN A 180 -2.40 -3.17 30.92
N PHE A 181 -2.23 -3.31 32.22
CA PHE A 181 -2.75 -4.40 33.02
C PHE A 181 -3.86 -3.92 33.93
N LYS A 182 -4.82 -4.79 34.21
CA LYS A 182 -5.78 -4.61 35.29
C LYS A 182 -5.43 -5.55 36.43
N THR A 183 -5.13 -4.99 37.59
CA THR A 183 -4.77 -5.70 38.82
C THR A 183 -5.85 -5.53 39.87
N SER A 184 -5.70 -6.19 41.02
CA SER A 184 -6.65 -6.05 42.15
C SER A 184 -6.68 -4.63 42.73
N THR A 185 -5.60 -3.86 42.53
CA THR A 185 -5.43 -2.49 43.05
C THR A 185 -5.75 -1.41 42.01
N GLY A 186 -6.00 -1.75 40.75
CA GLY A 186 -6.37 -0.79 39.70
C GLY A 186 -5.74 -1.10 38.33
N GLY A 187 -5.60 -0.06 37.50
CA GLY A 187 -4.88 -0.15 36.23
C GLY A 187 -3.38 0.12 36.44
N ALA A 188 -2.52 -0.69 35.81
CA ALA A 188 -1.07 -0.50 35.81
C ALA A 188 -0.56 -0.47 34.37
N ALA A 189 0.15 0.59 33.97
CA ALA A 189 0.83 0.68 32.68
C ALA A 189 2.34 0.50 32.89
N GLY A 190 2.99 -0.21 31.99
CA GLY A 190 4.45 -0.28 31.95
C GLY A 190 5.04 0.64 30.89
N ASP A 191 6.37 0.72 30.85
CA ASP A 191 7.08 1.48 29.82
C ASP A 191 6.93 0.80 28.46
N PRO A 192 6.68 1.57 27.37
CA PRO A 192 6.64 1.05 26.01
C PRO A 192 7.90 0.25 25.67
N GLN A 193 7.71 -0.91 25.04
CA GLN A 193 8.80 -1.77 24.60
C GLN A 193 8.95 -1.67 23.08
N ASN A 194 10.18 -1.74 22.58
CA ASN A 194 10.45 -1.76 21.14
C ASN A 194 11.01 -3.12 20.73
N VAL A 195 10.40 -3.72 19.70
CA VAL A 195 10.89 -4.92 19.04
C VAL A 195 11.09 -4.64 17.55
N ALA A 196 11.65 -5.61 16.83
CA ALA A 196 11.70 -5.57 15.38
C ALA A 196 10.99 -6.79 14.82
N SER A 197 10.19 -6.59 13.78
CA SER A 197 9.66 -7.69 12.99
C SER A 197 10.80 -8.37 12.22
N GLY A 198 10.68 -9.69 12.03
CA GLY A 198 11.60 -10.46 11.19
C GLY A 198 11.40 -10.17 9.70
N SER A 199 12.21 -10.84 8.87
CA SER A 199 12.15 -10.74 7.41
C SER A 199 10.83 -11.20 6.79
N THR A 200 10.00 -11.91 7.56
CA THR A 200 8.65 -12.35 7.19
C THR A 200 7.53 -11.50 7.80
N GLY A 201 7.85 -10.41 8.49
CA GLY A 201 6.83 -9.55 9.12
C GLY A 201 6.23 -10.15 10.41
N THR A 202 6.97 -11.05 11.07
CA THR A 202 6.57 -11.75 12.29
C THR A 202 7.50 -11.40 13.44
N PHE A 203 7.00 -11.35 14.67
CA PHE A 203 7.82 -11.23 15.89
C PHE A 203 7.16 -12.02 17.03
N SER A 204 7.95 -12.32 18.06
CA SER A 204 7.43 -12.68 19.38
C SER A 204 8.09 -11.83 20.47
N HIS A 205 7.32 -11.50 21.51
CA HIS A 205 7.80 -10.71 22.64
C HIS A 205 7.08 -11.09 23.94
N GLN A 206 7.79 -10.98 25.06
CA GLN A 206 7.28 -11.32 26.38
C GLN A 206 7.13 -10.06 27.23
N ILE A 207 5.93 -9.87 27.79
CA ILE A 207 5.66 -8.80 28.74
C ILE A 207 5.44 -9.43 30.12
N HIS A 208 6.32 -9.12 31.06
CA HIS A 208 6.17 -9.58 32.44
C HIS A 208 4.93 -8.98 33.09
N VAL A 209 4.15 -9.80 33.81
CA VAL A 209 2.90 -9.38 34.43
C VAL A 209 2.99 -9.37 35.96
N TYR A 210 2.13 -8.58 36.59
CA TYR A 210 1.98 -8.60 38.04
C TYR A 210 1.25 -9.88 38.50
N PRO A 211 1.56 -10.42 39.70
CA PRO A 211 0.95 -11.67 40.16
C PRO A 211 -0.59 -11.66 40.23
N ASP A 212 -1.21 -10.49 40.40
CA ASP A 212 -2.65 -10.30 40.53
C ASP A 212 -3.31 -9.73 39.26
N THR A 213 -2.64 -9.88 38.10
CA THR A 213 -3.17 -9.42 36.82
C THR A 213 -4.38 -10.25 36.38
N SER A 214 -5.47 -9.56 36.07
CA SER A 214 -6.74 -10.13 35.61
C SER A 214 -7.00 -9.93 34.11
N SER A 215 -6.38 -8.91 33.51
CA SER A 215 -6.46 -8.67 32.07
C SER A 215 -5.25 -7.88 31.58
N ALA A 216 -4.95 -8.02 30.29
CA ALA A 216 -3.92 -7.26 29.58
C ALA A 216 -4.51 -6.62 28.31
N LEU A 217 -4.32 -5.31 28.15
CA LEU A 217 -4.55 -4.59 26.91
C LEU A 217 -3.19 -4.34 26.27
N VAL A 218 -2.99 -4.82 25.05
CA VAL A 218 -1.74 -4.65 24.30
C VAL A 218 -2.02 -3.90 23.01
N ARG A 219 -1.22 -2.87 22.75
CA ARG A 219 -1.23 -2.06 21.54
C ARG A 219 0.12 -2.20 20.85
N ALA A 220 0.16 -2.88 19.71
CA ALA A 220 1.34 -2.99 18.87
C ALA A 220 1.25 -1.98 17.71
N ILE A 221 2.28 -1.16 17.54
CA ILE A 221 2.37 -0.10 16.53
C ILE A 221 3.51 -0.45 15.58
N ASP A 222 3.22 -0.64 14.31
CA ASP A 222 4.24 -0.72 13.29
C ASP A 222 4.79 0.69 13.03
N LEU A 223 6.05 0.97 13.36
CA LEU A 223 6.60 2.33 13.21
C LEU A 223 6.96 2.67 11.76
N GLY A 224 7.04 1.68 10.86
CA GLY A 224 7.24 1.93 9.43
C GLY A 224 5.97 2.43 8.75
N SER A 225 4.84 1.78 9.06
CA SER A 225 3.55 2.04 8.40
C SER A 225 2.59 2.89 9.23
N GLY A 226 2.78 2.97 10.55
CA GLY A 226 1.88 3.63 11.48
C GLY A 226 0.62 2.83 11.84
N GLU A 227 0.46 1.61 11.31
CA GLU A 227 -0.68 0.74 11.62
C GLU A 227 -0.63 0.27 13.09
N ILE A 228 -1.82 0.14 13.69
CA ILE A 228 -1.98 -0.14 15.11
C ILE A 228 -2.86 -1.36 15.27
N VAL A 229 -2.36 -2.35 16.02
CA VAL A 229 -3.13 -3.51 16.46
C VAL A 229 -3.41 -3.38 17.94
N LEU A 230 -4.68 -3.31 18.31
CA LEU A 230 -5.13 -3.35 19.69
C LEU A 230 -5.73 -4.71 19.99
N ASN A 231 -5.26 -5.38 21.04
CA ASN A 231 -5.80 -6.67 21.44
C ASN A 231 -5.90 -6.77 22.96
N THR A 232 -6.94 -7.44 23.43
CA THR A 232 -7.20 -7.62 24.87
C THR A 232 -7.18 -9.10 25.21
N LEU A 233 -6.51 -9.44 26.30
CA LEU A 233 -6.48 -10.78 26.86
C LEU A 233 -7.08 -10.74 28.26
N GLU A 234 -8.13 -11.52 28.47
CA GLU A 234 -8.74 -11.75 29.78
C GLU A 234 -8.24 -13.10 30.35
N ASN A 235 -8.30 -13.24 31.66
CA ASN A 235 -7.91 -14.46 32.38
C ASN A 235 -9.13 -15.30 32.72
#